data_AF-A0A9Q2FMG6-F1
#
_entry.id   AF-A0A9Q2FMG6-F1
#
_cell.length_a   1.000
_cell.length_b   1.000
_cell.length_c   1.000
_cell.angle_alpha   90.00
_cell.angle_beta   90.00
_cell.angle_gamma   90.00
#
_symmetry.space_group_name_H-M   'P 1'
#
loop_
_entity.id
_entity.type
_entity.pdbx_description
1 polymer ?
#
loop_
_entity_poly.entity_id
_entity_poly.type
_entity_poly.pdbx_seq_one_letter_code
_entity_poly.pdbx_strand_id
1 'polypeptide(L)'
;MEHSAHTQRAQAPCTRRGRRRISEAMLAARDELTTPVPAEPGKRDMLNMLKSLRGVLPVSRGAASTLIIMVEKTSPDAWTALETPFIYAHNSTLMAWTGLSRSTLQRHIRELADARLLVPQDGRNGQRGRRWQAEEGQTQVGFNLASLRYRWPDLLALSAEQRRLRQRVSFLRDNIASLNDTVRAQAETLGLEAILEQAVGIMRSRLRTVQLGTLEGLYREMLALSAALAGQCAEPESGPDNEPVENAVFSTSYPAEMRPMGPQNGAHYTDTKNIQSSKKVGHVAADSGIRIEEMRCEGPGSGTDRSSVYDRTALRGFKGTATFYLEICSNLRDLCSSGRPTAEQLIEAAEYLSGQVGVSCHAWSQACVVLGRLQAAVAVIVMASRLERGAVIRFRDAYFRSLIERGARNTLFLDRSLYALRDHRTREVGMLAEAGVSMAAVSVQGPKTRESWI
;
A
#
# COMPACT_ATOMS: atom_id res chain seq x y z
N MET A 1 41.91 1.79 -65.08
CA MET A 1 42.80 2.29 -64.01
C MET A 1 41.95 2.45 -62.77
N GLU A 2 41.93 1.39 -61.97
CA GLU A 2 41.13 1.27 -60.75
C GLU A 2 41.84 1.98 -59.59
N HIS A 3 41.09 2.75 -58.79
CA HIS A 3 41.59 3.32 -57.53
C HIS A 3 40.88 2.63 -56.38
N SER A 4 41.63 1.74 -55.73
CA SER A 4 41.21 0.91 -54.60
C SER A 4 40.92 1.74 -53.35
N ALA A 5 39.70 1.61 -52.85
CA ALA A 5 39.29 2.05 -51.53
C ALA A 5 40.03 1.25 -50.44
N HIS A 6 40.84 1.92 -49.63
CA HIS A 6 41.39 1.35 -48.40
C HIS A 6 40.37 1.46 -47.26
N THR A 7 39.59 0.40 -47.07
CA THR A 7 38.75 0.21 -45.89
C THR A 7 39.65 0.00 -44.67
N GLN A 8 39.71 1.00 -43.78
CA GLN A 8 40.33 0.87 -42.46
C GLN A 8 39.59 -0.20 -41.65
N ARG A 9 40.16 -1.40 -41.56
CA ARG A 9 39.72 -2.44 -40.63
C ARG A 9 39.90 -1.93 -39.21
N ALA A 10 38.78 -1.77 -38.50
CA ALA A 10 38.74 -1.59 -37.06
C ALA A 10 39.62 -2.64 -36.37
N GLN A 11 40.62 -2.17 -35.61
CA GLN A 11 41.53 -3.01 -34.86
C GLN A 11 40.74 -3.79 -33.81
N ALA A 12 40.69 -5.12 -33.96
CA ALA A 12 40.14 -6.00 -32.95
C ALA A 12 40.92 -5.87 -31.63
N PRO A 13 40.26 -5.79 -30.46
CA PRO A 13 40.95 -5.61 -29.18
C PRO A 13 41.85 -6.82 -28.88
N CYS A 14 43.13 -6.55 -28.64
CA CYS A 14 44.16 -7.57 -28.46
C CYS A 14 43.83 -8.55 -27.32
N THR A 15 43.87 -9.84 -27.63
CA THR A 15 43.51 -10.91 -26.70
C THR A 15 44.75 -11.40 -25.93
N ARG A 16 44.85 -11.08 -24.63
CA ARG A 16 45.70 -11.83 -23.67
C ARG A 16 44.83 -12.46 -22.60
N ARG A 17 44.87 -13.80 -22.49
CA ARG A 17 44.18 -14.57 -21.43
C ARG A 17 44.74 -14.12 -20.07
N GLY A 18 43.84 -13.78 -19.13
CA GLY A 18 44.19 -13.42 -17.74
C GLY A 18 44.01 -11.96 -17.34
N ARG A 19 43.78 -11.02 -18.28
CA ARG A 19 43.44 -9.62 -17.95
C ARG A 19 41.93 -9.40 -17.95
N ARG A 20 41.43 -8.61 -16.99
CA ARG A 20 40.01 -8.20 -16.93
C ARG A 20 39.69 -7.39 -18.20
N ARG A 21 38.60 -7.74 -18.88
CA ARG A 21 38.03 -6.86 -19.93
C ARG A 21 37.56 -5.58 -19.25
N ILE A 22 38.19 -4.46 -19.59
CA ILE A 22 37.77 -3.14 -19.15
C ILE A 22 36.80 -2.64 -20.21
N SER A 23 35.56 -2.35 -19.83
CA SER A 23 34.59 -1.73 -20.72
C SER A 23 34.81 -0.22 -20.77
N GLU A 24 34.31 0.42 -21.83
CA GLU A 24 34.34 1.88 -21.96
C GLU A 24 33.66 2.57 -20.76
N ALA A 25 32.55 2.00 -20.27
CA ALA A 25 31.88 2.48 -19.07
C ALA A 25 32.77 2.43 -17.82
N MET A 26 33.61 1.40 -17.67
CA MET A 26 34.56 1.32 -16.56
C MET A 26 35.69 2.34 -16.65
N LEU A 27 36.10 2.74 -17.87
CA LEU A 27 37.09 3.80 -18.07
C LEU A 27 36.46 5.16 -17.74
N ALA A 28 35.30 5.47 -18.31
CA ALA A 28 34.57 6.70 -18.02
C ALA A 28 34.31 6.87 -16.51
N ALA A 29 33.92 5.79 -15.81
CA ALA A 29 33.73 5.83 -14.36
C ALA A 29 35.03 6.11 -13.58
N ARG A 30 36.20 5.71 -14.09
CA ARG A 30 37.50 6.05 -13.49
C ARG A 30 37.87 7.50 -13.72
N ASP A 31 37.64 7.99 -14.93
CA ASP A 31 37.94 9.37 -15.30
C ASP A 31 37.03 10.35 -14.53
N GLU A 32 35.74 10.00 -14.36
CA GLU A 32 34.78 10.75 -13.54
C GLU A 32 35.29 10.98 -12.11
N LEU A 33 36.00 10.02 -11.50
CA LEU A 33 36.53 10.17 -10.14
C LEU A 33 37.58 11.28 -9.98
N THR A 34 38.13 11.81 -11.08
CA THR A 34 39.09 12.94 -11.04
C THR A 34 38.40 14.30 -11.10
N THR A 35 37.10 14.33 -11.38
CA THR A 35 36.31 15.56 -11.49
C THR A 35 35.73 15.97 -10.12
N PRO A 36 35.25 17.21 -9.93
CA PRO A 36 34.54 17.55 -8.69
C PRO A 36 33.21 16.79 -8.59
N VAL A 37 32.91 16.34 -7.38
CA VAL A 37 31.71 15.53 -7.10
C VAL A 37 30.45 16.41 -7.15
N PRO A 38 29.34 15.96 -7.79
CA PRO A 38 28.09 16.73 -7.85
C PRO A 38 27.37 16.89 -6.50
N ALA A 39 27.43 15.88 -5.64
CA ALA A 39 26.77 15.86 -4.34
C ALA A 39 27.42 14.85 -3.39
N GLU A 40 27.34 15.11 -2.08
CA GLU A 40 27.99 14.29 -1.05
C GLU A 40 26.97 13.77 -0.03
N PRO A 41 26.15 12.77 -0.42
CA PRO A 41 25.17 12.19 0.49
C PRO A 41 25.85 11.41 1.62
N GLY A 42 25.27 11.49 2.81
CA GLY A 42 25.71 10.67 3.94
C GLY A 42 25.45 9.17 3.69
N LYS A 43 26.20 8.30 4.39
CA LYS A 43 26.06 6.84 4.29
C LYS A 43 24.61 6.35 4.44
N ARG A 44 23.87 6.93 5.40
CA ARG A 44 22.48 6.53 5.70
C ARG A 44 21.55 6.85 4.53
N ASP A 45 21.69 8.03 3.92
CA ASP A 45 20.87 8.46 2.79
C ASP A 45 21.15 7.60 1.57
N MET A 46 22.43 7.32 1.29
CA MET A 46 22.83 6.41 0.22
C MET A 46 22.24 5.01 0.42
N LEU A 47 22.36 4.44 1.63
CA LEU A 47 21.79 3.11 1.94
C LEU A 47 20.28 3.08 1.79
N ASN A 48 19.57 4.10 2.28
CA ASN A 48 18.12 4.18 2.17
C ASN A 48 17.69 4.31 0.70
N MET A 49 18.43 5.07 -0.10
CA MET A 49 18.21 5.22 -1.53
C MET A 49 18.43 3.92 -2.30
N LEU A 50 19.55 3.23 -2.06
CA LEU A 50 19.83 1.95 -2.73
C LEU A 50 18.82 0.86 -2.31
N LYS A 51 18.40 0.84 -1.03
CA LYS A 51 17.37 -0.09 -0.55
C LYS A 51 16.01 0.17 -1.20
N SER A 52 15.62 1.44 -1.35
CA SER A 52 14.34 1.80 -1.97
C SER A 52 14.31 1.54 -3.49
N LEU A 53 15.46 1.66 -4.16
CA LEU A 53 15.61 1.48 -5.61
C LEU A 53 16.09 0.07 -6.03
N ARG A 54 16.31 -0.86 -5.10
CA ARG A 54 16.89 -2.20 -5.35
C ARG A 54 16.28 -2.96 -6.53
N GLY A 55 14.98 -2.78 -6.81
CA GLY A 55 14.27 -3.44 -7.91
C GLY A 55 14.28 -2.71 -9.25
N VAL A 56 14.75 -1.45 -9.28
CA VAL A 56 14.63 -0.51 -10.41
C VAL A 56 16.01 -0.06 -10.92
N LEU A 57 17.08 -0.26 -10.14
CA LEU A 57 18.44 0.00 -10.59
C LEU A 57 18.74 -0.75 -11.91
N PRO A 58 19.62 -0.22 -12.78
CA PRO A 58 19.99 -0.83 -14.06
C PRO A 58 20.93 -2.04 -13.89
N VAL A 59 20.72 -2.84 -12.84
CA VAL A 59 21.48 -4.04 -12.49
C VAL A 59 20.54 -5.08 -11.89
N SER A 60 20.97 -6.34 -11.90
CA SER A 60 20.25 -7.44 -11.27
C SER A 60 20.00 -7.18 -9.78
N ARG A 61 18.89 -7.69 -9.24
CA ARG A 61 18.56 -7.58 -7.80
C ARG A 61 19.66 -8.15 -6.90
N GLY A 62 20.37 -9.18 -7.38
CA GLY A 62 21.51 -9.79 -6.69
C GLY A 62 22.72 -8.86 -6.64
N ALA A 63 23.04 -8.20 -7.75
CA ALA A 63 24.09 -7.18 -7.80
C ALA A 63 23.75 -5.96 -6.93
N ALA A 64 22.52 -5.45 -6.99
CA ALA A 64 22.07 -4.37 -6.12
C ALA A 64 22.19 -4.74 -4.63
N SER A 65 21.80 -5.96 -4.25
CA SER A 65 21.95 -6.46 -2.87
C SER A 65 23.42 -6.55 -2.46
N THR A 66 24.29 -6.97 -3.37
CA THR A 66 25.75 -7.01 -3.15
C THR A 66 26.30 -5.62 -2.87
N LEU A 67 25.90 -4.63 -3.68
CA LEU A 67 26.30 -3.23 -3.49
C LEU A 67 25.83 -2.67 -2.14
N ILE A 68 24.58 -2.93 -1.75
CA ILE A 68 24.04 -2.51 -0.45
C ILE A 68 24.88 -3.06 0.69
N ILE A 69 25.24 -4.35 0.64
CA ILE A 69 26.10 -4.99 1.65
C ILE A 69 27.49 -4.33 1.67
N MET A 70 28.08 -4.03 0.51
CA MET A 70 29.38 -3.35 0.43
C MET A 70 29.32 -1.96 1.09
N VAL A 71 28.29 -1.16 0.77
CA VAL A 71 28.09 0.17 1.40
C VAL A 71 27.86 0.01 2.91
N GLU A 72 27.09 -0.99 3.35
CA GLU A 72 26.82 -1.23 4.77
C GLU A 72 28.11 -1.50 5.57
N LYS A 73 29.08 -2.18 4.98
CA LYS A 73 30.37 -2.53 5.58
C LYS A 73 31.44 -1.42 5.55
N THR A 74 31.17 -0.27 4.93
CA THR A 74 32.05 0.91 5.03
C THR A 74 31.85 1.68 6.35
N SER A 75 32.83 2.44 6.82
CA SER A 75 32.63 3.34 7.97
C SER A 75 31.75 4.54 7.56
N PRO A 76 30.97 5.14 8.47
CA PRO A 76 30.25 6.39 8.19
C PRO A 76 31.18 7.53 7.79
N ASP A 77 32.37 7.60 8.39
CA ASP A 77 33.35 8.68 8.18
C ASP A 77 33.87 8.72 6.74
N ALA A 78 33.96 7.55 6.09
CA ALA A 78 34.34 7.41 4.69
C ALA A 78 33.34 8.06 3.72
N TRP A 79 32.16 8.47 4.20
CA TRP A 79 31.14 9.16 3.40
C TRP A 79 31.14 10.68 3.60
N THR A 80 32.05 11.23 4.39
CA THR A 80 32.21 12.69 4.56
C THR A 80 32.90 13.35 3.36
N ALA A 81 32.78 14.67 3.25
CA ALA A 81 33.36 15.46 2.16
C ALA A 81 34.87 15.27 1.97
N LEU A 82 35.58 15.11 3.10
CA LEU A 82 37.03 15.01 3.15
C LEU A 82 37.55 13.60 2.85
N GLU A 83 36.67 12.58 2.89
CA GLU A 83 37.04 11.19 2.67
C GLU A 83 36.38 10.59 1.43
N THR A 84 36.97 9.51 0.93
CA THR A 84 36.49 8.75 -0.22
C THR A 84 35.87 7.43 0.26
N PRO A 85 34.61 7.13 -0.08
CA PRO A 85 34.00 5.87 0.32
C PRO A 85 34.67 4.73 -0.42
N PHE A 86 35.47 3.95 0.31
CA PHE A 86 36.28 2.88 -0.22
C PHE A 86 36.11 1.61 0.61
N ILE A 87 36.12 0.46 -0.03
CA ILE A 87 36.06 -0.83 0.64
C ILE A 87 37.24 -1.72 0.27
N TYR A 88 38.01 -2.06 1.30
CA TYR A 88 39.03 -3.11 1.26
C TYR A 88 38.35 -4.45 1.51
N ALA A 89 38.12 -5.24 0.46
CA ALA A 89 37.58 -6.58 0.62
C ALA A 89 38.16 -7.55 -0.40
N HIS A 90 38.73 -8.65 0.11
CA HIS A 90 39.08 -9.79 -0.72
C HIS A 90 37.82 -10.50 -1.22
N ASN A 91 37.94 -11.27 -2.31
CA ASN A 91 36.81 -12.05 -2.81
C ASN A 91 36.27 -13.00 -1.73
N SER A 92 37.15 -13.61 -0.91
CA SER A 92 36.73 -14.44 0.23
C SER A 92 35.92 -13.67 1.27
N THR A 93 36.31 -12.44 1.58
CA THR A 93 35.60 -11.56 2.51
C THR A 93 34.21 -11.17 1.98
N LEU A 94 34.14 -10.77 0.71
CA LEU A 94 32.85 -10.45 0.06
C LEU A 94 31.94 -11.67 -0.02
N MET A 95 32.50 -12.86 -0.30
CA MET A 95 31.75 -14.11 -0.27
C MET A 95 31.19 -14.40 1.13
N ALA A 96 31.98 -14.20 2.19
CA ALA A 96 31.53 -14.39 3.56
C ALA A 96 30.38 -13.43 3.95
N TRP A 97 30.42 -12.17 3.49
CA TRP A 97 29.35 -11.21 3.78
C TRP A 97 28.08 -11.43 2.97
N THR A 98 28.22 -11.91 1.72
CA THR A 98 27.09 -12.03 0.79
C THR A 98 26.52 -13.44 0.69
N GLY A 99 27.25 -14.46 1.16
CA GLY A 99 26.92 -15.87 0.99
C GLY A 99 27.02 -16.38 -0.45
N LEU A 100 27.59 -15.59 -1.37
CA LEU A 100 27.62 -15.91 -2.80
C LEU A 100 28.82 -16.79 -3.17
N SER A 101 28.67 -17.57 -4.25
CA SER A 101 29.81 -18.24 -4.88
C SER A 101 30.73 -17.22 -5.57
N ARG A 102 32.00 -17.58 -5.76
CA ARG A 102 32.99 -16.72 -6.41
C ARG A 102 32.57 -16.28 -7.82
N SER A 103 31.97 -17.17 -8.61
CA SER A 103 31.53 -16.87 -9.98
C SER A 103 30.38 -15.86 -9.98
N THR A 104 29.40 -16.03 -9.10
CA THR A 104 28.26 -15.12 -8.95
C THR A 104 28.71 -13.74 -8.46
N LEU A 105 29.59 -13.69 -7.45
CA LEU A 105 30.16 -12.44 -6.95
C LEU A 105 30.92 -11.69 -8.06
N GLN A 106 31.76 -12.39 -8.83
CA GLN A 106 32.49 -11.77 -9.94
C GLN A 106 31.56 -11.26 -11.04
N ARG A 107 30.44 -11.95 -11.30
CA ARG A 107 29.39 -11.49 -12.23
C ARG A 107 28.75 -10.20 -11.71
N HIS A 108 28.31 -10.17 -10.45
CA HIS A 108 27.72 -8.97 -9.84
C HIS A 108 28.69 -7.79 -9.83
N ILE A 109 29.95 -7.99 -9.46
CA ILE A 109 30.97 -6.92 -9.47
C ILE A 109 31.20 -6.37 -10.88
N ARG A 110 31.16 -7.23 -11.90
CA ARG A 110 31.28 -6.78 -13.29
C ARG A 110 30.08 -5.94 -13.69
N GLU A 111 28.88 -6.42 -13.42
CA GLU A 111 27.63 -5.73 -13.69
C GLU A 111 27.56 -4.35 -12.99
N LEU A 112 27.95 -4.27 -11.72
CA LEU A 112 28.03 -3.02 -10.97
C LEU A 112 29.07 -2.05 -11.55
N ALA A 113 30.20 -2.56 -12.03
CA ALA A 113 31.24 -1.74 -12.65
C ALA A 113 30.83 -1.24 -14.04
N ASP A 114 30.15 -2.07 -14.84
CA ASP A 114 29.58 -1.69 -16.14
C ASP A 114 28.47 -0.64 -15.97
N ALA A 115 27.68 -0.74 -14.91
CA ALA A 115 26.69 0.27 -14.51
C ALA A 115 27.30 1.53 -13.84
N ARG A 116 28.64 1.61 -13.73
CA ARG A 116 29.38 2.71 -13.08
C ARG A 116 29.01 2.95 -11.60
N LEU A 117 28.43 1.95 -10.94
CA LEU A 117 28.04 2.04 -9.53
C LEU A 117 29.22 1.77 -8.58
N LEU A 118 30.27 1.13 -9.08
CA LEU A 118 31.54 0.98 -8.36
C LEU A 118 32.72 1.03 -9.34
N VAL A 119 33.87 1.44 -8.83
CA VAL A 119 35.14 1.42 -9.59
C VAL A 119 36.10 0.44 -8.93
N PRO A 120 36.41 -0.69 -9.59
CA PRO A 120 37.42 -1.61 -9.09
C PRO A 120 38.82 -1.02 -9.25
N GLN A 121 39.57 -0.97 -8.15
CA GLN A 121 40.99 -0.59 -8.13
C GLN A 121 41.84 -1.84 -7.95
N ASP A 122 42.58 -2.19 -9.00
CA ASP A 122 43.49 -3.33 -9.00
C ASP A 122 44.92 -2.83 -8.70
N GLY A 123 45.68 -3.60 -7.92
CA GLY A 123 47.09 -3.26 -7.65
C GLY A 123 48.00 -3.42 -8.87
N ARG A 124 49.18 -2.82 -8.81
CA ARG A 124 50.20 -2.74 -9.89
C ARG A 124 50.54 -4.06 -10.60
N ASN A 125 50.34 -5.22 -9.96
CA ASN A 125 50.59 -6.54 -10.56
C ASN A 125 49.37 -7.20 -11.22
N GLY A 126 48.22 -6.53 -11.31
CA GLY A 126 46.97 -7.10 -11.86
C GLY A 126 46.40 -8.28 -11.03
N GLN A 127 47.04 -8.63 -9.91
CA GLN A 127 46.58 -9.64 -8.97
C GLN A 127 45.92 -8.99 -7.75
N ARG A 128 44.73 -9.49 -7.42
CA ARG A 128 43.95 -9.11 -6.23
C ARG A 128 44.39 -9.96 -5.05
N GLY A 129 45.55 -9.66 -4.49
CA GLY A 129 46.02 -10.32 -3.27
C GLY A 129 47.52 -10.52 -3.25
N ARG A 130 48.26 -9.45 -2.95
CA ARG A 130 49.39 -9.54 -2.01
C ARG A 130 49.39 -8.24 -1.21
N ARG A 131 49.46 -8.40 0.11
CA ARG A 131 49.71 -7.32 1.06
C ARG A 131 51.01 -6.64 0.63
N TRP A 132 50.94 -5.40 0.17
CA TRP A 132 52.12 -4.54 0.19
C TRP A 132 51.95 -3.68 1.44
N GLN A 133 52.91 -3.78 2.36
CA GLN A 133 52.98 -2.93 3.55
C GLN A 133 53.37 -1.51 3.12
N ALA A 134 52.77 -0.53 3.79
CA ALA A 134 52.95 0.88 3.49
C ALA A 134 54.32 1.36 3.98
N GLU A 135 55.20 1.64 3.04
CA GLU A 135 56.01 2.86 3.07
C GLU A 135 55.63 3.66 1.81
N GLU A 136 55.38 4.95 2.06
CA GLU A 136 55.09 6.06 1.13
C GLU A 136 55.00 5.73 -0.38
N GLY A 137 53.77 5.64 -0.89
CA GLY A 137 53.49 5.52 -2.34
C GLY A 137 52.48 4.45 -2.77
N GLN A 138 51.53 4.06 -1.91
CA GLN A 138 50.70 2.87 -2.14
C GLN A 138 49.47 3.06 -3.05
N THR A 139 49.35 2.19 -4.06
CA THR A 139 48.10 1.98 -4.81
C THR A 139 47.11 1.17 -3.97
N GLN A 140 45.98 1.75 -3.59
CA GLN A 140 44.91 1.07 -2.84
C GLN A 140 44.29 -0.06 -3.67
N VAL A 141 44.19 -1.28 -3.11
CA VAL A 141 43.56 -2.43 -3.78
C VAL A 141 42.19 -2.70 -3.17
N GLY A 142 41.13 -2.60 -3.96
CA GLY A 142 39.76 -2.73 -3.46
C GLY A 142 38.71 -2.19 -4.42
N PHE A 143 37.64 -1.62 -3.86
CA PHE A 143 36.57 -1.02 -4.63
C PHE A 143 36.30 0.39 -4.13
N ASN A 144 36.41 1.34 -5.06
CA ASN A 144 36.02 2.72 -4.82
C ASN A 144 34.52 2.85 -5.08
N LEU A 145 33.78 3.31 -4.06
CA LEU A 145 32.34 3.52 -4.07
C LEU A 145 31.98 5.00 -4.28
N ALA A 146 32.96 5.89 -4.44
CA ALA A 146 32.73 7.32 -4.67
C ALA A 146 31.99 7.58 -5.98
N SER A 147 32.03 6.65 -6.93
CA SER A 147 31.20 6.67 -8.14
C SER A 147 29.70 6.81 -7.83
N LEU A 148 29.23 6.35 -6.66
CA LEU A 148 27.85 6.54 -6.22
C LEU A 148 27.49 8.01 -5.96
N ARG A 149 28.46 8.84 -5.58
CA ARG A 149 28.25 10.29 -5.40
C ARG A 149 27.96 10.99 -6.74
N TYR A 150 28.65 10.58 -7.81
CA TYR A 150 28.38 11.08 -9.17
C TYR A 150 27.03 10.65 -9.71
N ARG A 151 26.56 9.46 -9.31
CA ARG A 151 25.24 8.95 -9.68
C ARG A 151 24.11 9.45 -8.77
N TRP A 152 24.41 10.25 -7.74
CA TRP A 152 23.40 10.72 -6.80
C TRP A 152 22.25 11.48 -7.46
N PRO A 153 22.48 12.41 -8.41
CA PRO A 153 21.38 13.09 -9.12
C PRO A 153 20.48 12.11 -9.89
N ASP A 154 21.06 11.11 -10.56
CA ASP A 154 20.29 10.09 -11.29
C ASP A 154 19.47 9.23 -10.34
N LEU A 155 20.03 8.84 -9.19
CA LEU A 155 19.32 8.09 -8.16
C LEU A 155 18.16 8.90 -7.57
N LEU A 156 18.34 10.20 -7.36
CA LEU A 156 17.27 11.10 -6.93
C LEU A 156 16.16 11.18 -7.98
N ALA A 157 16.51 11.34 -9.25
CA ALA A 157 15.54 11.38 -10.36
C ALA A 157 14.75 10.07 -10.47
N LEU A 158 15.44 8.93 -10.40
CA LEU A 158 14.81 7.60 -10.38
C LEU A 158 13.88 7.45 -9.17
N SER A 159 14.28 7.90 -7.99
CA SER A 159 13.42 7.86 -6.80
C SER A 159 12.20 8.77 -6.92
N ALA A 160 12.34 9.94 -7.52
CA ALA A 160 11.22 10.85 -7.74
C ALA A 160 10.20 10.22 -8.69
N GLU A 161 10.67 9.61 -9.78
CA GLU A 161 9.79 8.91 -10.73
C GLU A 161 9.09 7.72 -10.07
N GLN A 162 9.79 6.92 -9.28
CA GLN A 162 9.17 5.82 -8.53
C GLN A 162 8.11 6.31 -7.53
N ARG A 163 8.34 7.45 -6.87
CA ARG A 163 7.35 8.06 -6.00
C ARG A 163 6.13 8.53 -6.80
N ARG A 164 6.34 9.17 -7.95
CA ARG A 164 5.29 9.63 -8.85
C ARG A 164 4.42 8.47 -9.35
N LEU A 165 5.05 7.37 -9.77
CA LEU A 165 4.35 6.16 -10.21
C LEU A 165 3.49 5.55 -9.08
N ARG A 166 4.04 5.43 -7.86
CA ARG A 166 3.27 4.93 -6.70
C ARG A 166 2.09 5.83 -6.35
N GLN A 167 2.30 7.15 -6.38
CA GLN A 167 1.25 8.13 -6.15
C GLN A 167 0.17 8.04 -7.22
N ARG A 168 0.55 7.89 -8.49
CA ARG A 168 -0.39 7.73 -9.60
C ARG A 168 -1.21 6.45 -9.48
N VAL A 169 -0.59 5.33 -9.12
CA VAL A 169 -1.28 4.06 -8.86
C VAL A 169 -2.26 4.20 -7.69
N SER A 170 -1.84 4.80 -6.57
CA SER A 170 -2.73 5.06 -5.43
C SER A 170 -3.90 5.94 -5.84
N PHE A 171 -3.62 7.06 -6.51
CA PHE A 171 -4.63 7.98 -7.00
C PHE A 171 -5.66 7.29 -7.87
N LEU A 172 -5.23 6.51 -8.88
CA LEU A 172 -6.17 5.78 -9.74
C LEU A 172 -7.00 4.78 -8.96
N ARG A 173 -6.38 4.04 -8.05
CA ARG A 173 -7.08 3.06 -7.20
C ARG A 173 -8.13 3.72 -6.31
N ASP A 174 -7.82 4.86 -5.71
CA ASP A 174 -8.73 5.61 -4.83
C ASP A 174 -9.88 6.23 -5.65
N ASN A 175 -9.57 6.81 -6.82
CA ASN A 175 -10.57 7.41 -7.70
C ASN A 175 -11.53 6.36 -8.28
N ILE A 176 -11.03 5.19 -8.71
CA ILE A 176 -11.89 4.08 -9.16
C ILE A 176 -12.86 3.67 -8.05
N ALA A 177 -12.37 3.52 -6.81
CA ALA A 177 -13.21 3.15 -5.67
C ALA A 177 -14.27 4.22 -5.36
N SER A 178 -13.88 5.50 -5.37
CA SER A 178 -14.82 6.62 -5.16
C SER A 178 -15.88 6.71 -6.26
N LEU A 179 -15.51 6.54 -7.53
CA LEU A 179 -16.47 6.53 -8.63
C LEU A 179 -17.40 5.32 -8.52
N ASN A 180 -16.88 4.16 -8.16
CA ASN A 180 -17.69 2.96 -7.95
C ASN A 180 -18.80 3.17 -6.90
N ASP A 181 -18.53 3.88 -5.81
CA ASP A 181 -19.59 4.20 -4.83
C ASP A 181 -20.70 5.06 -5.44
N THR A 182 -20.34 6.06 -6.24
CA THR A 182 -21.32 6.93 -6.90
C THR A 182 -22.13 6.16 -7.94
N VAL A 183 -21.46 5.37 -8.79
CA VAL A 183 -22.06 4.52 -9.81
C VAL A 183 -23.00 3.50 -9.17
N ARG A 184 -22.57 2.84 -8.10
CA ARG A 184 -23.40 1.86 -7.39
C ARG A 184 -24.64 2.51 -6.79
N ALA A 185 -24.50 3.63 -6.07
CA ALA A 185 -25.63 4.29 -5.43
C ALA A 185 -26.69 4.75 -6.47
N GLN A 186 -26.23 5.28 -7.60
CA GLN A 186 -27.12 5.70 -8.69
C GLN A 186 -27.76 4.51 -9.40
N ALA A 187 -26.98 3.48 -9.75
CA ALA A 187 -27.49 2.29 -10.43
C ALA A 187 -28.46 1.48 -9.55
N GLU A 188 -28.24 1.40 -8.24
CA GLU A 188 -29.20 0.81 -7.29
C GLU A 188 -30.51 1.60 -7.25
N THR A 189 -30.45 2.93 -7.31
CA THR A 189 -31.64 3.80 -7.33
C THR A 189 -32.45 3.63 -8.62
N LEU A 190 -31.76 3.44 -9.75
CA LEU A 190 -32.37 3.27 -11.07
C LEU A 190 -32.68 1.81 -11.43
N GLY A 191 -32.27 0.84 -10.59
CA GLY A 191 -32.46 -0.59 -10.84
C GLY A 191 -31.64 -1.16 -12.01
N LEU A 192 -30.50 -0.55 -12.35
CA LEU A 192 -29.69 -0.91 -13.52
C LEU A 192 -28.66 -2.00 -13.20
N GLU A 193 -29.11 -3.25 -13.13
CA GLU A 193 -28.29 -4.40 -12.74
C GLU A 193 -27.05 -4.60 -13.64
N ALA A 194 -27.19 -4.39 -14.95
CA ALA A 194 -26.08 -4.55 -15.89
C ALA A 194 -24.90 -3.59 -15.61
N ILE A 195 -25.18 -2.38 -15.11
CA ILE A 195 -24.14 -1.39 -14.75
C ILE A 195 -23.47 -1.80 -13.45
N LEU A 196 -24.24 -2.33 -12.49
CA LEU A 196 -23.71 -2.86 -11.23
C LEU A 196 -22.74 -4.03 -11.49
N GLU A 197 -23.11 -4.97 -12.36
CA GLU A 197 -22.25 -6.09 -12.74
C GLU A 197 -20.93 -5.64 -13.38
N GLN A 198 -20.99 -4.64 -14.28
CA GLN A 198 -19.80 -4.07 -14.91
C GLN A 198 -18.90 -3.37 -13.88
N ALA A 199 -19.47 -2.56 -12.98
CA ALA A 199 -18.72 -1.87 -11.92
C ALA A 199 -18.02 -2.87 -10.97
N VAL A 200 -18.72 -3.97 -10.62
CA VAL A 200 -18.16 -5.11 -9.86
C VAL A 200 -16.99 -5.75 -10.61
N GLY A 201 -17.12 -5.96 -11.92
CA GLY A 201 -16.06 -6.50 -12.78
C GLY A 201 -14.79 -5.63 -12.80
N ILE A 202 -14.95 -4.31 -12.91
CA ILE A 202 -13.85 -3.34 -12.87
C ILE A 202 -13.15 -3.40 -11.51
N MET A 203 -13.91 -3.40 -10.42
CA MET A 203 -13.36 -3.45 -9.06
C MET A 203 -12.63 -4.76 -8.76
N ARG A 204 -13.07 -5.91 -9.30
CA ARG A 204 -12.34 -7.18 -9.22
C ARG A 204 -11.03 -7.13 -10.01
N SER A 205 -11.04 -6.50 -11.19
CA SER A 205 -9.85 -6.34 -12.03
C SER A 205 -8.81 -5.40 -11.40
N ARG A 206 -9.26 -4.37 -10.68
CA ARG A 206 -8.42 -3.48 -9.86
C ARG A 206 -7.60 -4.24 -8.82
N LEU A 207 -8.19 -5.24 -8.16
CA LEU A 207 -7.50 -6.06 -7.14
C LEU A 207 -6.38 -6.93 -7.71
N ARG A 208 -6.51 -7.36 -8.97
CA ARG A 208 -5.59 -8.32 -9.60
C ARG A 208 -4.44 -7.65 -10.34
N THR A 209 -4.46 -6.33 -10.49
CA THR A 209 -3.55 -5.60 -11.36
C THR A 209 -2.66 -4.61 -10.59
N VAL A 210 -1.37 -4.61 -10.95
CA VAL A 210 -0.35 -3.68 -10.44
C VAL A 210 0.16 -2.76 -11.56
N GLN A 211 -0.18 -3.06 -12.82
CA GLN A 211 0.26 -2.31 -13.98
C GLN A 211 -0.51 -1.00 -14.12
N LEU A 212 0.24 0.10 -14.33
CA LEU A 212 -0.34 1.44 -14.44
C LEU A 212 -1.29 1.57 -15.63
N GLY A 213 -0.90 1.10 -16.81
CA GLY A 213 -1.72 1.22 -18.03
C GLY A 213 -3.07 0.52 -17.91
N THR A 214 -3.12 -0.63 -17.24
CA THR A 214 -4.38 -1.33 -16.96
C THR A 214 -5.27 -0.56 -16.00
N LEU A 215 -4.70 0.03 -14.94
CA LEU A 215 -5.46 0.86 -14.00
C LEU A 215 -6.01 2.13 -14.68
N GLU A 216 -5.28 2.73 -15.61
CA GLU A 216 -5.79 3.87 -16.40
C GLU A 216 -6.95 3.46 -17.31
N GLY A 217 -6.90 2.26 -17.89
CA GLY A 217 -8.03 1.68 -18.64
C GLY A 217 -9.28 1.49 -17.77
N LEU A 218 -9.11 0.81 -16.63
CA LEU A 218 -10.20 0.57 -15.66
C LEU A 218 -10.81 1.88 -15.14
N TYR A 219 -9.99 2.91 -14.93
CA TYR A 219 -10.48 4.24 -14.55
C TYR A 219 -11.34 4.88 -15.64
N ARG A 220 -10.94 4.79 -16.91
CA ARG A 220 -11.74 5.28 -18.05
C ARG A 220 -13.06 4.51 -18.20
N GLU A 221 -13.04 3.20 -18.01
CA GLU A 221 -14.25 2.37 -18.04
C GLU A 221 -15.23 2.78 -16.94
N MET A 222 -14.76 2.95 -15.70
CA MET A 222 -15.61 3.40 -14.58
C MET A 222 -16.15 4.82 -14.81
N LEU A 223 -15.34 5.72 -15.38
CA LEU A 223 -15.80 7.04 -15.79
C LEU A 223 -16.91 6.97 -16.84
N ALA A 224 -16.77 6.10 -17.85
CA ALA A 224 -17.79 5.90 -18.87
C ALA A 224 -19.12 5.41 -18.26
N LEU A 225 -19.07 4.51 -17.26
CA LEU A 225 -20.26 4.08 -16.52
C LEU A 225 -20.91 5.24 -15.77
N SER A 226 -20.10 6.06 -15.09
CA SER A 226 -20.63 7.24 -14.38
C SER A 226 -21.26 8.26 -15.33
N ALA A 227 -20.70 8.44 -16.52
CA ALA A 227 -21.24 9.33 -17.54
C ALA A 227 -22.53 8.78 -18.17
N ALA A 228 -22.59 7.47 -18.43
CA ALA A 228 -23.79 6.80 -18.94
C ALA A 228 -24.97 6.93 -17.97
N LEU A 229 -24.71 6.82 -16.67
CA LEU A 229 -25.71 7.07 -15.62
C LEU A 229 -26.13 8.54 -15.57
N ALA A 230 -25.18 9.47 -15.66
CA ALA A 230 -25.49 10.91 -15.69
C ALA A 230 -26.36 11.28 -16.90
N GLY A 231 -26.15 10.66 -18.05
CA GLY A 231 -26.98 10.84 -19.25
C GLY A 231 -28.42 10.37 -19.05
N GLN A 232 -28.65 9.26 -18.34
CA GLN A 232 -30.00 8.75 -18.05
C GLN A 232 -30.72 9.56 -16.96
N CYS A 233 -29.98 10.23 -16.07
CA CYS A 233 -30.54 11.22 -15.16
C CYS A 233 -30.83 12.57 -15.86
N ALA A 234 -30.34 12.75 -17.08
CA ALA A 234 -30.50 13.95 -17.91
C ALA A 234 -31.44 13.68 -19.10
N GLU A 235 -32.62 13.09 -18.85
CA GLU A 235 -33.72 13.15 -19.82
C GLU A 235 -34.50 14.48 -19.66
N PRO A 236 -35.02 15.05 -20.75
CA PRO A 236 -35.30 16.48 -20.90
C PRO A 236 -36.66 16.89 -20.32
N GLU A 237 -36.70 18.01 -19.61
CA GLU A 237 -37.96 18.74 -19.45
C GLU A 237 -38.41 19.27 -20.82
N SER A 238 -39.39 18.61 -21.41
CA SER A 238 -40.12 19.10 -22.58
C SER A 238 -41.56 18.60 -22.50
N GLY A 239 -42.32 19.14 -21.55
CA GLY A 239 -43.77 19.22 -21.62
C GLY A 239 -44.15 20.69 -21.85
N PRO A 240 -44.92 21.03 -22.91
CA PRO A 240 -45.42 22.38 -23.08
C PRO A 240 -46.70 22.50 -22.27
N ASP A 241 -46.67 23.22 -21.15
CA ASP A 241 -47.83 23.88 -20.52
C ASP A 241 -47.31 24.81 -19.40
N ASN A 242 -46.72 25.94 -19.80
CA ASN A 242 -46.47 27.06 -18.90
C ASN A 242 -47.73 27.93 -18.86
N GLU A 243 -48.71 27.51 -18.05
CA GLU A 243 -49.66 28.45 -17.44
C GLU A 243 -48.98 28.99 -16.16
N PRO A 244 -48.77 30.31 -16.03
CA PRO A 244 -48.11 30.87 -14.87
C PRO A 244 -49.06 30.81 -13.67
N VAL A 245 -48.91 29.77 -12.85
CA VAL A 245 -49.53 29.75 -11.52
C VAL A 245 -48.83 30.82 -10.67
N GLU A 246 -49.53 31.92 -10.42
CA GLU A 246 -49.15 32.93 -9.44
C GLU A 246 -48.99 32.28 -8.06
N ASN A 247 -47.74 31.98 -7.70
CA ASN A 247 -47.41 31.72 -6.30
C ASN A 247 -47.52 33.04 -5.56
N ALA A 248 -48.63 33.22 -4.85
CA ALA A 248 -48.84 34.33 -3.93
C ALA A 248 -47.61 34.49 -3.03
N VAL A 249 -47.04 35.70 -3.04
CA VAL A 249 -45.91 36.12 -2.23
C VAL A 249 -46.22 35.87 -0.76
N PHE A 250 -45.70 34.77 -0.20
CA PHE A 250 -45.65 34.59 1.24
C PHE A 250 -44.59 35.56 1.78
N SER A 251 -45.05 36.76 2.14
CA SER A 251 -44.25 37.76 2.84
C SER A 251 -43.88 37.23 4.22
N THR A 252 -42.69 36.64 4.35
CA THR A 252 -42.11 36.34 5.66
C THR A 252 -41.54 37.61 6.28
N SER A 253 -42.43 38.46 6.81
CA SER A 253 -42.01 39.48 7.78
C SER A 253 -41.74 38.80 9.12
N TYR A 254 -40.49 38.41 9.37
CA TYR A 254 -40.07 38.04 10.71
C TYR A 254 -39.99 39.31 11.59
N PRO A 255 -40.40 39.25 12.87
CA PRO A 255 -40.19 40.35 13.83
C PRO A 255 -38.71 40.76 13.87
N ALA A 256 -38.43 42.05 14.07
CA ALA A 256 -37.07 42.60 14.02
C ALA A 256 -36.07 41.90 14.96
N GLU A 257 -36.56 41.29 16.04
CA GLU A 257 -35.78 40.53 17.03
C GLU A 257 -35.21 39.20 16.51
N MET A 258 -35.80 38.63 15.44
CA MET A 258 -35.45 37.32 14.89
C MET A 258 -34.60 37.40 13.62
N ARG A 259 -34.06 38.57 13.29
CA ARG A 259 -33.12 38.73 12.17
C ARG A 259 -31.71 38.33 12.64
N PRO A 260 -31.05 37.33 12.01
CA PRO A 260 -29.73 36.85 12.44
C PRO A 260 -28.63 37.93 12.38
N MET A 261 -28.87 39.01 11.64
CA MET A 261 -27.97 40.16 11.46
C MET A 261 -28.79 41.47 11.52
N GLY A 262 -29.43 41.72 12.65
CA GLY A 262 -30.08 43.01 12.93
C GLY A 262 -29.08 44.03 13.52
N PRO A 263 -29.31 45.35 13.39
CA PRO A 263 -28.43 46.39 13.94
C PRO A 263 -28.26 46.34 15.48
N GLN A 264 -29.10 45.57 16.18
CA GLN A 264 -29.03 45.32 17.63
C GLN A 264 -28.20 44.08 17.99
N ASN A 265 -28.00 43.15 17.04
CA ASN A 265 -27.22 41.93 17.24
C ASN A 265 -25.84 42.11 16.61
N GLY A 266 -24.85 42.50 17.44
CA GLY A 266 -23.45 42.54 17.00
C GLY A 266 -22.95 41.16 16.57
N ALA A 267 -21.91 41.13 15.73
CA ALA A 267 -21.32 39.89 15.20
C ALA A 267 -20.98 38.91 16.34
N HIS A 268 -21.64 37.76 16.37
CA HIS A 268 -21.34 36.70 17.33
C HIS A 268 -19.91 36.20 17.11
N TYR A 269 -19.11 36.16 18.17
CA TYR A 269 -17.76 35.60 18.16
C TYR A 269 -17.77 34.16 17.62
N THR A 270 -17.09 33.93 16.50
CA THR A 270 -16.84 32.60 15.95
C THR A 270 -15.60 32.00 16.59
N ASP A 271 -15.69 31.66 17.88
CA ASP A 271 -14.73 30.76 18.52
C ASP A 271 -15.38 29.39 18.71
N THR A 272 -14.85 28.40 17.99
CA THR A 272 -15.19 26.98 18.07
C THR A 272 -14.88 26.41 19.45
N LYS A 273 -15.79 26.59 20.40
CA LYS A 273 -15.86 25.84 21.66
C LYS A 273 -17.30 25.48 21.99
N ASN A 274 -17.95 24.66 21.16
CA ASN A 274 -19.17 23.98 21.56
C ASN A 274 -19.37 22.65 20.83
N ILE A 275 -18.68 21.60 21.29
CA ILE A 275 -19.01 20.21 20.97
C ILE A 275 -19.49 19.54 22.27
N GLN A 276 -20.47 20.13 22.94
CA GLN A 276 -21.19 19.47 24.04
C GLN A 276 -22.67 19.85 24.03
N SER A 277 -23.36 19.58 22.92
CA SER A 277 -24.83 19.41 22.96
C SER A 277 -25.14 17.92 23.06
N SER A 278 -25.46 17.47 24.27
CA SER A 278 -26.00 16.15 24.57
C SER A 278 -27.40 16.00 23.98
N LYS A 279 -27.49 15.74 22.67
CA LYS A 279 -28.73 15.24 22.07
C LYS A 279 -28.84 13.77 22.43
N LYS A 280 -29.71 13.47 23.41
CA LYS A 280 -30.08 12.11 23.84
C LYS A 280 -30.67 11.38 22.62
N VAL A 281 -29.86 10.59 21.93
CA VAL A 281 -30.36 9.62 20.95
C VAL A 281 -30.96 8.48 21.75
N GLY A 282 -32.27 8.29 21.62
CA GLY A 282 -32.97 7.15 22.20
C GLY A 282 -32.40 5.86 21.61
N HIS A 283 -31.78 5.05 22.46
CA HIS A 283 -31.36 3.70 22.11
C HIS A 283 -32.62 2.85 21.87
N VAL A 284 -32.92 2.54 20.61
CA VAL A 284 -33.75 1.37 20.28
C VAL A 284 -32.81 0.18 20.26
N ALA A 285 -32.63 -0.44 21.42
CA ALA A 285 -32.03 -1.76 21.52
C ALA A 285 -33.04 -2.79 21.00
N ALA A 286 -32.61 -3.66 20.08
CA ALA A 286 -33.30 -4.91 19.83
C ALA A 286 -32.96 -5.85 20.99
N ASP A 287 -33.96 -6.20 21.79
CA ASP A 287 -33.89 -7.24 22.81
C ASP A 287 -33.54 -8.58 22.15
N SER A 288 -32.33 -9.07 22.40
CA SER A 288 -32.08 -10.51 22.60
C SER A 288 -30.72 -10.65 23.28
N GLY A 289 -30.78 -10.98 24.57
CA GLY A 289 -29.61 -11.10 25.43
C GLY A 289 -28.81 -12.37 25.17
N ILE A 290 -27.48 -12.22 25.20
CA ILE A 290 -26.61 -13.23 25.79
C ILE A 290 -25.78 -12.49 26.85
N ARG A 291 -26.21 -12.69 28.09
CA ARG A 291 -25.54 -12.25 29.32
C ARG A 291 -24.25 -13.06 29.44
N ILE A 292 -23.09 -12.41 29.36
CA ILE A 292 -21.84 -13.02 29.81
C ILE A 292 -21.55 -12.41 31.18
N GLU A 293 -21.73 -13.22 32.22
CA GLU A 293 -21.45 -12.89 33.60
C GLU A 293 -20.01 -12.41 33.79
N GLU A 294 -19.86 -11.37 34.59
CA GLU A 294 -18.59 -10.88 35.11
C GLU A 294 -17.98 -11.91 36.06
N MET A 295 -16.96 -12.63 35.60
CA MET A 295 -16.03 -13.32 36.51
C MET A 295 -14.70 -12.57 36.59
N ARG A 296 -14.57 -11.88 37.72
CA ARG A 296 -13.38 -11.56 38.52
C ARG A 296 -12.06 -12.18 38.03
N CYS A 297 -11.04 -11.33 37.86
CA CYS A 297 -9.65 -11.67 38.17
C CYS A 297 -8.98 -10.43 38.75
N GLU A 298 -8.61 -10.53 40.03
CA GLU A 298 -7.70 -9.62 40.71
C GLU A 298 -6.31 -9.69 40.06
N GLY A 299 -5.61 -8.56 40.06
CA GLY A 299 -4.30 -8.44 39.42
C GLY A 299 -3.18 -9.20 40.13
N PRO A 300 -2.03 -9.33 39.45
CA PRO A 300 -0.82 -8.81 40.08
C PRO A 300 0.08 -8.01 39.13
N GLY A 301 0.55 -6.88 39.66
CA GLY A 301 1.92 -6.36 39.62
C GLY A 301 2.78 -6.40 38.34
N SER A 302 3.16 -5.18 37.90
CA SER A 302 4.52 -4.79 37.49
C SER A 302 5.19 -5.54 36.31
N GLY A 303 5.19 -4.91 35.13
CA GLY A 303 6.07 -5.31 34.03
C GLY A 303 6.06 -4.38 32.82
N THR A 304 6.90 -3.34 32.84
CA THR A 304 7.39 -2.55 31.68
C THR A 304 6.39 -1.77 30.81
N ASP A 305 6.71 -0.49 30.60
CA ASP A 305 6.01 0.58 29.87
C ASP A 305 5.78 0.33 28.35
N ARG A 306 5.87 -0.92 27.88
CA ARG A 306 5.51 -1.31 26.50
C ARG A 306 4.09 -1.86 26.36
N SER A 307 3.42 -2.22 27.48
CA SER A 307 2.04 -2.72 27.45
C SER A 307 1.02 -1.64 27.05
N SER A 308 1.29 -0.37 27.37
CA SER A 308 0.31 0.72 27.22
C SER A 308 -0.03 1.05 25.74
N VAL A 309 0.91 0.83 24.81
CA VAL A 309 0.70 1.12 23.38
C VAL A 309 -0.15 0.03 22.71
N TYR A 310 0.03 -1.24 23.10
CA TYR A 310 -0.76 -2.34 22.54
C TYR A 310 -2.20 -2.30 23.07
N ASP A 311 -2.39 -1.95 24.34
CA ASP A 311 -3.73 -1.84 24.97
C ASP A 311 -4.63 -0.75 24.36
N ARG A 312 -4.05 0.20 23.63
CA ARG A 312 -4.79 1.27 22.93
C ARG A 312 -5.22 0.90 21.52
N THR A 313 -4.69 -0.18 20.96
CA THR A 313 -5.11 -0.64 19.62
C THR A 313 -6.38 -1.47 19.71
N ALA A 314 -7.25 -1.40 18.70
CA ALA A 314 -8.50 -2.16 18.69
C ALA A 314 -8.27 -3.70 18.68
N LEU A 315 -7.05 -4.15 18.35
CA LEU A 315 -6.64 -5.55 18.36
C LEU A 315 -5.91 -5.99 19.63
N ARG A 316 -5.49 -5.08 20.52
CA ARG A 316 -4.73 -5.37 21.75
C ARG A 316 -3.56 -6.35 21.57
N GLY A 317 -2.83 -6.22 20.47
CA GLY A 317 -1.70 -7.09 20.15
C GLY A 317 -2.09 -8.45 19.53
N PHE A 318 -3.37 -8.70 19.24
CA PHE A 318 -3.82 -9.87 18.49
C PHE A 318 -3.17 -9.90 17.10
N LYS A 319 -2.33 -10.90 16.86
CA LYS A 319 -1.71 -11.19 15.56
C LYS A 319 -2.44 -12.34 14.90
N GLY A 320 -3.58 -12.03 14.27
CA GLY A 320 -4.28 -13.01 13.44
C GLY A 320 -3.40 -13.41 12.25
N THR A 321 -3.31 -14.71 11.98
CA THR A 321 -2.70 -15.20 10.73
C THR A 321 -3.67 -14.91 9.57
N ALA A 322 -3.18 -14.66 8.36
CA ALA A 322 -4.04 -14.40 7.20
C ALA A 322 -5.12 -15.49 6.99
N THR A 323 -4.78 -16.75 7.27
CA THR A 323 -5.71 -17.89 7.21
C THR A 323 -6.87 -17.79 8.19
N PHE A 324 -6.65 -17.22 9.38
CA PHE A 324 -7.68 -17.03 10.40
C PHE A 324 -8.77 -16.07 9.92
N TYR A 325 -8.38 -14.98 9.24
CA TYR A 325 -9.36 -14.04 8.68
C TYR A 325 -10.15 -14.64 7.52
N LEU A 326 -9.49 -15.43 6.66
CA LEU A 326 -10.14 -16.20 5.58
C LEU A 326 -11.05 -17.33 6.08
N GLU A 327 -10.84 -17.78 7.31
CA GLU A 327 -11.73 -18.73 7.97
C GLU A 327 -12.97 -18.01 8.51
N ILE A 328 -12.81 -16.85 9.13
CA ILE A 328 -13.94 -16.13 9.73
C ILE A 328 -14.93 -15.58 8.70
N CYS A 329 -14.45 -15.14 7.52
CA CYS A 329 -15.28 -14.59 6.45
C CYS A 329 -15.07 -15.36 5.15
N SER A 330 -16.13 -16.00 4.64
CA SER A 330 -16.05 -16.76 3.38
C SER A 330 -15.95 -15.85 2.16
N ASN A 331 -16.67 -14.72 2.16
CA ASN A 331 -16.64 -13.77 1.04
C ASN A 331 -15.23 -13.20 0.80
N LEU A 332 -14.41 -13.10 1.84
CA LEU A 332 -13.02 -12.65 1.74
C LEU A 332 -12.15 -13.64 0.94
N ARG A 333 -12.48 -14.94 0.98
CA ARG A 333 -11.74 -15.99 0.27
C ARG A 333 -11.85 -15.84 -1.24
N ASP A 334 -13.03 -15.47 -1.75
CA ASP A 334 -13.26 -15.31 -3.18
C ASP A 334 -12.51 -14.11 -3.78
N LEU A 335 -12.18 -13.13 -2.92
CA LEU A 335 -11.45 -11.92 -3.29
C LEU A 335 -9.94 -12.13 -3.24
N CYS A 336 -9.46 -13.10 -2.46
CA CYS A 336 -8.04 -13.38 -2.32
C CYS A 336 -7.57 -14.39 -3.38
N SER A 337 -6.54 -14.02 -4.16
CA SER A 337 -5.98 -14.91 -5.18
C SER A 337 -5.10 -16.04 -4.62
N SER A 338 -4.74 -15.99 -3.34
CA SER A 338 -3.89 -16.99 -2.69
C SER A 338 -4.46 -17.41 -1.33
N GLY A 339 -4.19 -18.66 -0.92
CA GLY A 339 -4.62 -19.18 0.38
C GLY A 339 -3.86 -18.59 1.59
N ARG A 340 -2.80 -17.81 1.35
CA ARG A 340 -2.02 -17.08 2.37
C ARG A 340 -1.75 -15.65 1.88
N PRO A 341 -2.77 -14.78 1.85
CA PRO A 341 -2.61 -13.43 1.35
C PRO A 341 -1.66 -12.62 2.24
N THR A 342 -0.88 -11.73 1.64
CA THR A 342 -0.08 -10.76 2.41
C THR A 342 -1.00 -9.76 3.11
N ALA A 343 -0.49 -9.05 4.11
CA ALA A 343 -1.28 -8.04 4.83
C ALA A 343 -1.86 -6.96 3.88
N GLU A 344 -1.10 -6.57 2.84
CA GLU A 344 -1.58 -5.62 1.82
C GLU A 344 -2.72 -6.20 0.98
N GLN A 345 -2.58 -7.45 0.51
CA GLN A 345 -3.65 -8.13 -0.23
C GLN A 345 -4.93 -8.30 0.61
N LEU A 346 -4.77 -8.57 1.91
CA LEU A 346 -5.89 -8.67 2.84
C LEU A 346 -6.61 -7.32 3.01
N ILE A 347 -5.85 -6.23 3.11
CA ILE A 347 -6.40 -4.87 3.23
C ILE A 347 -7.14 -4.47 1.96
N GLU A 348 -6.56 -4.74 0.78
CA GLU A 348 -7.20 -4.44 -0.52
C GLU A 348 -8.48 -5.28 -0.72
N ALA A 349 -8.46 -6.56 -0.34
CA ALA A 349 -9.65 -7.42 -0.36
C ALA A 349 -10.73 -6.91 0.61
N ALA A 350 -10.35 -6.46 1.80
CA ALA A 350 -11.27 -5.90 2.77
C ALA A 350 -11.84 -4.54 2.32
N GLU A 351 -11.07 -3.70 1.64
CA GLU A 351 -11.55 -2.46 1.02
C GLU A 351 -12.66 -2.76 0.01
N TYR A 352 -12.43 -3.71 -0.89
CA TYR A 352 -13.45 -4.14 -1.85
C TYR A 352 -14.69 -4.73 -1.15
N LEU A 353 -14.47 -5.58 -0.14
CA LEU A 353 -15.55 -6.16 0.67
C LEU A 353 -16.36 -5.08 1.38
N SER A 354 -15.72 -4.00 1.82
CA SER A 354 -16.41 -2.87 2.47
C SER A 354 -17.47 -2.28 1.55
N GLY A 355 -17.14 -2.13 0.25
CA GLY A 355 -18.09 -1.77 -0.79
C GLY A 355 -19.27 -2.75 -0.82
N GLN A 356 -19.03 -4.06 -0.98
CA GLN A 356 -20.12 -5.05 -1.05
C GLN A 356 -21.01 -5.09 0.19
N VAL A 357 -20.41 -4.82 1.35
CA VAL A 357 -21.11 -4.74 2.63
C VAL A 357 -21.92 -3.44 2.74
N GLY A 358 -21.78 -2.47 1.85
CA GLY A 358 -22.50 -1.21 1.88
C GLY A 358 -21.84 -0.16 2.79
N VAL A 359 -20.52 -0.23 2.91
CA VAL A 359 -19.67 0.81 3.51
C VAL A 359 -19.12 1.67 2.38
N SER A 360 -19.19 2.99 2.57
CA SER A 360 -18.63 3.97 1.62
C SER A 360 -17.10 4.03 1.69
N CYS A 361 -16.46 4.31 0.56
CA CYS A 361 -15.03 4.60 0.42
C CYS A 361 -14.59 5.74 1.36
N HIS A 362 -15.45 6.73 1.59
CA HIS A 362 -15.18 7.79 2.56
C HIS A 362 -15.10 7.24 4.00
N ALA A 363 -16.06 6.41 4.42
CA ALA A 363 -16.04 5.79 5.74
C ALA A 363 -14.85 4.83 5.91
N TRP A 364 -14.50 4.07 4.87
CA TRP A 364 -13.29 3.25 4.84
C TRP A 364 -12.01 4.07 5.01
N SER A 365 -11.87 5.17 4.26
CA SER A 365 -10.72 6.08 4.37
C SER A 365 -10.62 6.67 5.79
N GLN A 366 -11.74 7.13 6.36
CA GLN A 366 -11.79 7.63 7.72
C GLN A 366 -11.36 6.56 8.74
N ALA A 367 -11.80 5.31 8.57
CA ALA A 367 -11.37 4.20 9.41
C ALA A 367 -9.86 3.94 9.31
N CYS A 368 -9.30 4.02 8.10
CA CYS A 368 -7.87 3.87 7.89
C CYS A 368 -7.04 4.96 8.59
N VAL A 369 -7.55 6.19 8.65
CA VAL A 369 -6.90 7.31 9.37
C VAL A 369 -6.98 7.12 10.88
N VAL A 370 -8.13 6.72 11.41
CA VAL A 370 -8.37 6.64 12.86
C VAL A 370 -7.79 5.35 13.48
N LEU A 371 -7.99 4.20 12.84
CA LEU A 371 -7.65 2.88 13.38
C LEU A 371 -6.34 2.32 12.79
N GLY A 372 -5.92 2.83 11.63
CA GLY A 372 -4.92 2.20 10.78
C GLY A 372 -5.52 1.16 9.84
N ARG A 373 -4.87 0.97 8.67
CA ARG A 373 -5.38 0.15 7.56
C ARG A 373 -5.74 -1.28 7.96
N LEU A 374 -4.88 -1.94 8.76
CA LEU A 374 -5.12 -3.32 9.17
C LEU A 374 -6.33 -3.44 10.10
N GLN A 375 -6.48 -2.53 11.07
CA GLN A 375 -7.60 -2.58 12.01
C GLN A 375 -8.92 -2.23 11.32
N ALA A 376 -8.90 -1.28 10.38
CA ALA A 376 -10.04 -0.98 9.52
C ALA A 376 -10.46 -2.20 8.69
N ALA A 377 -9.50 -2.90 8.07
CA ALA A 377 -9.76 -4.14 7.34
C ALA A 377 -10.43 -5.20 8.24
N VAL A 378 -9.89 -5.41 9.44
CA VAL A 378 -10.46 -6.36 10.40
C VAL A 378 -11.87 -5.96 10.85
N ALA A 379 -12.14 -4.66 11.06
CA ALA A 379 -13.47 -4.19 11.42
C ALA A 379 -14.50 -4.50 10.31
N VAL A 380 -14.14 -4.33 9.04
CA VAL A 380 -14.97 -4.73 7.90
C VAL A 380 -15.18 -6.24 7.86
N ILE A 381 -14.13 -7.03 8.07
CA ILE A 381 -14.22 -8.50 8.10
C ILE A 381 -15.19 -8.97 9.19
N VAL A 382 -15.09 -8.41 10.40
CA VAL A 382 -16.01 -8.72 11.52
C VAL A 382 -17.44 -8.36 11.15
N MET A 383 -17.66 -7.21 10.51
CA MET A 383 -18.98 -6.77 10.08
C MET A 383 -19.55 -7.68 8.97
N ALA A 384 -18.75 -8.04 7.98
CA ALA A 384 -19.13 -8.95 6.89
C ALA A 384 -19.53 -10.33 7.44
N SER A 385 -18.72 -10.91 8.33
CA SER A 385 -19.03 -12.18 8.99
C SER A 385 -20.29 -12.14 9.82
N ARG A 386 -20.62 -10.99 10.44
CA ARG A 386 -21.89 -10.84 11.17
C ARG A 386 -23.09 -10.83 10.22
N LEU A 387 -22.97 -10.16 9.07
CA LEU A 387 -24.01 -10.12 8.05
C LEU A 387 -24.23 -11.49 7.39
N GLU A 388 -23.15 -12.23 7.09
CA GLU A 388 -23.21 -13.62 6.59
C GLU A 388 -24.02 -14.52 7.53
N ARG A 389 -23.96 -14.25 8.84
CA ARG A 389 -24.67 -15.00 9.89
C ARG A 389 -26.07 -14.44 10.20
N GLY A 390 -26.60 -13.56 9.36
CA GLY A 390 -27.97 -13.04 9.48
C GLY A 390 -28.16 -11.91 10.49
N ALA A 391 -27.09 -11.23 10.93
CA ALA A 391 -27.26 -10.05 11.78
C ALA A 391 -28.01 -8.94 11.03
N VAL A 392 -29.10 -8.43 11.61
CA VAL A 392 -29.90 -7.37 10.99
C VAL A 392 -29.27 -6.01 11.29
N ILE A 393 -28.52 -5.46 10.32
CA ILE A 393 -27.94 -4.11 10.39
C ILE A 393 -28.64 -3.23 9.35
N ARG A 394 -29.54 -2.36 9.81
CA ARG A 394 -30.34 -1.47 8.93
C ARG A 394 -29.46 -0.49 8.14
N PHE A 395 -28.60 0.26 8.84
CA PHE A 395 -27.72 1.26 8.24
C PHE A 395 -26.27 0.83 8.38
N ARG A 396 -25.79 0.10 7.37
CA ARG A 396 -24.47 -0.54 7.38
C ARG A 396 -23.31 0.47 7.47
N ASP A 397 -23.38 1.54 6.68
CA ASP A 397 -22.39 2.63 6.69
C ASP A 397 -22.37 3.39 8.04
N ALA A 398 -23.54 3.65 8.63
CA ALA A 398 -23.64 4.28 9.95
C ALA A 398 -23.11 3.38 11.08
N TYR A 399 -23.41 2.07 10.99
CA TYR A 399 -22.86 1.08 11.90
C TYR A 399 -21.33 1.05 11.85
N PHE A 400 -20.75 1.04 10.65
CA PHE A 400 -19.30 1.08 10.49
C PHE A 400 -18.70 2.37 11.09
N ARG A 401 -19.30 3.54 10.87
CA ARG A 401 -18.86 4.79 11.51
C ARG A 401 -18.91 4.73 13.04
N SER A 402 -19.91 4.06 13.62
CA SER A 402 -19.96 3.86 15.08
C SER A 402 -18.78 3.01 15.59
N LEU A 403 -18.29 2.04 14.79
CA LEU A 403 -17.08 1.28 15.13
C LEU A 403 -15.84 2.18 15.10
N ILE A 404 -15.73 3.06 14.10
CA ILE A 404 -14.65 4.05 13.99
C ILE A 404 -14.63 4.96 15.22
N GLU A 405 -15.79 5.50 15.61
CA GLU A 405 -15.92 6.38 16.78
C GLU A 405 -15.54 5.68 18.09
N ARG A 406 -15.93 4.41 18.25
CA ARG A 406 -15.50 3.59 19.39
C ARG A 406 -14.00 3.34 19.39
N GLY A 407 -13.41 3.11 18.22
CA GLY A 407 -11.97 2.94 18.11
C GLY A 407 -11.19 4.23 18.42
N ALA A 408 -11.71 5.40 18.01
CA ALA A 408 -11.15 6.70 18.41
C ALA A 408 -11.17 6.91 19.93
N ARG A 409 -12.20 6.37 20.61
CA ARG A 409 -12.33 6.38 22.08
C ARG A 409 -11.57 5.24 22.77
N ASN A 410 -10.86 4.38 22.04
CA ASN A 410 -10.21 3.17 22.54
C ASN A 410 -11.17 2.17 23.25
N THR A 411 -12.45 2.18 22.87
CA THR A 411 -13.50 1.26 23.39
C THR A 411 -13.94 0.20 22.38
N LEU A 412 -13.22 0.10 21.26
CA LEU A 412 -13.42 -0.94 20.26
C LEU A 412 -12.51 -2.14 20.58
N PHE A 413 -13.13 -3.32 20.73
CA PHE A 413 -12.45 -4.58 21.03
C PHE A 413 -12.68 -5.57 19.88
N LEU A 414 -11.84 -5.48 18.85
CA LEU A 414 -11.91 -6.38 17.68
C LEU A 414 -11.41 -7.78 18.02
N ASP A 415 -10.43 -7.89 18.91
CA ASP A 415 -9.93 -9.16 19.47
C ASP A 415 -11.06 -10.03 20.04
N ARG A 416 -11.89 -9.47 20.92
CA ARG A 416 -13.05 -10.18 21.51
C ARG A 416 -14.08 -10.56 20.47
N SER A 417 -14.32 -9.67 19.51
CA SER A 417 -15.26 -9.92 18.41
C SER A 417 -14.79 -11.06 17.51
N LEU A 418 -13.49 -11.15 17.22
CA LEU A 418 -12.89 -12.22 16.43
C LEU A 418 -12.93 -13.57 17.16
N TYR A 419 -12.61 -13.59 18.45
CA TYR A 419 -12.72 -14.80 19.26
C TYR A 419 -14.15 -15.33 19.33
N ALA A 420 -15.13 -14.45 19.57
CA ALA A 420 -16.53 -14.83 19.54
C ALA A 420 -16.93 -15.42 18.17
N LEU A 421 -16.53 -14.79 17.06
CA LEU A 421 -16.82 -15.29 15.72
C LEU A 421 -16.18 -16.66 15.43
N ARG A 422 -14.95 -16.90 15.93
CA ARG A 422 -14.28 -18.21 15.83
C ARG A 422 -15.03 -19.27 16.64
N ASP A 423 -15.33 -18.98 17.89
CA ASP A 423 -15.93 -19.95 18.82
C ASP A 423 -17.35 -20.35 18.37
N HIS A 424 -18.08 -19.44 17.72
CA HIS A 424 -19.33 -19.79 17.04
C HIS A 424 -19.10 -20.75 15.86
N ARG A 425 -18.03 -20.55 15.07
CA ARG A 425 -17.73 -21.40 13.91
C ARG A 425 -17.29 -22.80 14.33
N THR A 426 -16.50 -22.93 15.39
CA THR A 426 -16.09 -24.24 15.91
C THR A 426 -17.29 -25.02 16.44
N ARG A 427 -18.26 -24.34 17.06
CA ARG A 427 -19.54 -24.95 17.46
C ARG A 427 -20.39 -25.39 16.27
N GLU A 428 -20.51 -24.56 15.23
CA GLU A 428 -21.20 -24.93 13.98
C GLU A 428 -20.57 -26.17 13.33
N VAL A 429 -19.24 -26.22 13.23
CA VAL A 429 -18.53 -27.39 12.67
C VAL A 429 -18.70 -28.63 13.55
N GLY A 430 -18.69 -28.48 14.88
CA GLY A 430 -18.98 -29.56 15.82
C GLY A 430 -20.39 -30.13 15.65
N MET A 431 -21.41 -29.25 15.58
CA MET A 431 -22.80 -29.66 15.37
C MET A 431 -23.02 -30.33 13.99
N LEU A 432 -22.34 -29.86 12.94
CA LEU A 432 -22.42 -30.46 11.60
C LEU A 432 -21.71 -31.83 11.52
N ALA A 433 -20.61 -31.99 12.24
CA ALA A 433 -19.92 -33.28 12.37
C ALA A 433 -20.76 -34.29 13.16
N GLU A 434 -21.44 -33.85 14.22
CA GLU A 434 -22.39 -34.65 15.00
C GLU A 434 -23.65 -35.01 14.20
N ALA A 435 -24.08 -34.15 13.27
CA ALA A 435 -25.22 -34.39 12.37
C ALA A 435 -24.89 -35.28 11.15
N GLY A 436 -23.65 -35.78 11.02
CA GLY A 436 -23.24 -36.69 9.94
C GLY A 436 -23.18 -36.06 8.54
N VAL A 437 -23.16 -34.73 8.43
CA VAL A 437 -23.13 -34.03 7.15
C VAL A 437 -21.68 -33.91 6.65
N SER A 438 -21.38 -34.56 5.52
CA SER A 438 -20.06 -34.51 4.89
C SER A 438 -19.72 -33.09 4.40
N MET A 439 -18.56 -32.58 4.81
CA MET A 439 -18.02 -31.24 4.52
C MET A 439 -17.88 -30.90 3.03
N ALA A 440 -18.03 -31.86 2.11
CA ALA A 440 -17.93 -31.63 0.67
C ALA A 440 -19.17 -30.97 0.05
N ALA A 441 -20.33 -30.98 0.74
CA ALA A 441 -21.59 -30.53 0.16
C ALA A 441 -21.87 -29.01 0.32
N VAL A 442 -21.17 -28.31 1.20
CA VAL A 442 -21.51 -26.91 1.58
C VAL A 442 -20.75 -25.85 0.77
N SER A 443 -19.77 -26.24 -0.06
CA SER A 443 -19.00 -25.30 -0.90
C SER A 443 -19.63 -24.98 -2.26
N VAL A 444 -20.82 -25.52 -2.58
CA VAL A 444 -21.51 -25.24 -3.86
C VAL A 444 -23.01 -24.99 -3.62
N GLN A 445 -23.34 -23.85 -3.05
CA GLN A 445 -24.64 -23.22 -3.30
C GLN A 445 -24.52 -21.71 -3.15
N GLY A 446 -24.28 -21.06 -4.30
CA GLY A 446 -24.55 -19.63 -4.46
C GLY A 446 -26.04 -19.32 -4.23
N PRO A 447 -26.40 -18.05 -4.07
CA PRO A 447 -27.75 -17.66 -3.67
C PRO A 447 -28.75 -18.13 -4.74
N LYS A 448 -29.65 -19.05 -4.36
CA LYS A 448 -30.87 -19.32 -5.13
C LYS A 448 -31.72 -18.05 -5.09
N THR A 449 -31.82 -17.39 -6.23
CA THR A 449 -32.90 -16.45 -6.55
C THR A 449 -34.23 -17.07 -6.14
N ARG A 450 -34.93 -16.42 -5.21
CA ARG A 450 -36.33 -16.72 -4.92
C ARG A 450 -37.18 -16.00 -5.97
N GLU A 451 -37.61 -16.75 -6.96
CA GLU A 451 -38.77 -16.40 -7.78
C GLU A 451 -40.04 -16.35 -6.90
N SER A 452 -40.74 -15.22 -7.03
CA SER A 452 -42.20 -14.99 -6.97
C SER A 452 -43.11 -15.96 -6.21
N TRP A 453 -43.85 -15.43 -5.23
CA TRP A 453 -45.31 -15.53 -4.98
C TRP A 453 -45.62 -14.39 -3.99
N ILE A 454 -46.48 -13.39 -4.19
CA ILE A 454 -47.70 -13.16 -5.00
C ILE A 454 -47.64 -11.73 -5.56
#